data_AF-A0A1M7DVL3-F1
#
_entry.id   AF-A0A1M7DVL3-F1
#
_cell.length_a   1.000
_cell.length_b   1.000
_cell.length_c   1.000
_cell.angle_alpha   90.00
_cell.angle_beta   90.00
_cell.angle_gamma   90.00
#
_symmetry.space_group_name_H-M   'P 1'
#
loop_
_entity.id
_entity.type
_entity.pdbx_description
1 polymer ?
#
loop_
_entity_poly.entity_id
_entity_poly.type
_entity_poly.pdbx_seq_one_letter_code
_entity_poly.pdbx_strand_id
1 'polypeptide(L)'
;MDMVKRVITGAHYGLRDWLAQRITAVVMIVFTLLLATIFMISPPHDEASWKAIFSNRWMRTASFLFLVSLFWHAWIGMRNILMDYVHPTGIRLTLQILVILSLIFYTIWSAEILWALEMA
;
A
#
# COMPACT_ATOMS: atom_id res chain seq x y z
N MET A 1 -28.67 35.51 -20.14
CA MET A 1 -28.79 34.12 -20.61
C MET A 1 -27.68 33.34 -19.92
N ASP A 2 -27.96 32.82 -18.73
CA ASP A 2 -26.96 32.09 -17.94
C ASP A 2 -26.72 30.74 -18.59
N MET A 3 -25.55 30.57 -19.21
CA MET A 3 -25.10 29.26 -19.65
C MET A 3 -24.85 28.41 -18.41
N VAL A 4 -25.79 27.52 -18.09
CA VAL A 4 -25.57 26.43 -17.14
C VAL A 4 -24.39 25.61 -17.67
N LYS A 5 -23.23 25.82 -17.06
CA LYS A 5 -22.01 25.08 -17.36
C LYS A 5 -22.28 23.63 -16.99
N ARG A 6 -22.59 22.77 -17.97
CA ARG A 6 -22.68 21.33 -17.76
C ARG A 6 -21.30 20.86 -17.30
N VAL A 7 -21.15 20.67 -15.99
CA VAL A 7 -20.07 19.84 -15.47
C VAL A 7 -20.45 18.44 -15.90
N ILE A 8 -19.79 17.93 -16.93
CA ILE A 8 -19.87 16.53 -17.32
C ILE A 8 -19.17 15.78 -16.18
N THR A 9 -19.91 15.47 -15.12
CA THR A 9 -19.37 14.71 -14.00
C THR A 9 -19.13 13.30 -14.50
N GLY A 10 -17.87 12.90 -14.54
CA GLY A 10 -17.48 11.53 -14.84
C GLY A 10 -17.88 10.63 -13.67
N ALA A 11 -19.14 10.19 -13.65
CA ALA A 11 -19.71 9.31 -12.62
C ALA A 11 -18.99 7.95 -12.48
N HIS A 12 -18.01 7.66 -13.34
CA HIS A 12 -17.22 6.42 -13.35
C HIS A 12 -15.84 6.50 -12.68
N TYR A 13 -15.36 7.69 -12.26
CA TYR A 13 -13.98 7.80 -11.75
C TYR A 13 -13.79 7.36 -10.29
N GLY A 14 -14.87 7.16 -9.51
CA GLY A 14 -14.78 6.78 -8.09
C GLY A 14 -14.82 5.28 -7.80
N LEU A 15 -15.49 4.48 -8.63
CA LEU A 15 -15.75 3.06 -8.34
C LEU A 15 -14.46 2.22 -8.29
N ARG A 16 -13.51 2.49 -9.19
CA ARG A 16 -12.23 1.77 -9.26
C ARG A 16 -11.38 2.02 -8.01
N ASP A 17 -11.21 3.28 -7.64
CA ASP A 17 -10.45 3.68 -6.44
C ASP A 17 -11.14 3.15 -5.18
N TRP A 18 -12.48 3.23 -5.14
CA TRP A 18 -13.28 2.66 -4.06
C TRP A 18 -13.05 1.16 -3.91
N LEU A 19 -13.17 0.39 -5.00
CA LEU A 19 -13.03 -1.06 -4.98
C LEU A 19 -11.60 -1.46 -4.59
N ALA A 20 -10.60 -0.80 -5.18
CA ALA A 20 -9.20 -1.07 -4.89
C ALA A 20 -8.88 -0.87 -3.40
N GLN A 21 -9.40 0.20 -2.77
CA GLN A 21 -9.27 0.43 -1.33
C GLN A 21 -9.80 -0.73 -0.47
N ARG A 22 -10.94 -1.32 -0.84
CA ARG A 22 -11.55 -2.43 -0.08
C ARG A 22 -10.77 -3.72 -0.27
N ILE A 23 -10.38 -4.02 -1.51
CA ILE A 23 -9.59 -5.22 -1.80
C ILE A 23 -8.25 -5.16 -1.07
N THR A 24 -7.53 -4.04 -1.17
CA THR A 24 -6.23 -3.90 -0.49
C THR A 24 -6.38 -3.96 1.03
N ALA A 25 -7.43 -3.35 1.60
CA ALA A 25 -7.71 -3.44 3.03
C ALA A 25 -7.97 -4.89 3.49
N VAL A 26 -8.76 -5.67 2.74
CA VAL A 26 -9.02 -7.08 3.06
C VAL A 26 -7.73 -7.91 3.00
N VAL A 27 -6.92 -7.74 1.96
CA VAL A 27 -5.62 -8.41 1.84
C VAL A 27 -4.72 -8.06 3.05
N MET A 28 -4.69 -6.78 3.43
CA MET A 28 -3.92 -6.32 4.57
C MET A 28 -4.38 -6.95 5.89
N ILE A 29 -5.69 -6.95 6.15
CA ILE A 29 -6.28 -7.55 7.37
C ILE A 29 -5.95 -9.04 7.45
N VAL A 30 -6.14 -9.79 6.36
CA VAL A 30 -5.87 -11.23 6.32
C VAL A 30 -4.41 -11.51 6.65
N PHE A 31 -3.48 -10.80 6.02
CA PHE A 31 -2.05 -10.99 6.30
C PHE A 31 -1.68 -10.60 7.73
N THR A 32 -2.18 -9.48 8.24
CA THR A 32 -1.92 -9.04 9.62
C THR A 32 -2.41 -10.07 10.64
N LEU A 33 -3.62 -10.62 10.45
CA LEU A 33 -4.16 -11.67 11.32
C LEU A 33 -3.34 -12.97 11.24
N LEU A 34 -2.92 -13.36 10.04
CA LEU A 34 -2.06 -14.53 9.84
C LEU A 34 -0.71 -14.35 10.56
N LEU A 35 -0.05 -13.21 10.38
CA LEU A 35 1.24 -12.93 11.03
C LEU A 35 1.10 -12.86 12.56
N ALA A 36 0.04 -12.22 13.06
CA ALA A 36 -0.26 -12.19 14.49
C ALA A 36 -0.48 -13.60 15.07
N THR A 37 -1.21 -14.47 14.34
CA THR A 37 -1.42 -15.86 14.74
C THR A 37 -0.12 -16.64 14.82
N ILE A 38 0.78 -16.47 13.84
CA ILE A 38 2.11 -17.09 13.84
C ILE A 38 2.92 -16.64 15.05
N PHE A 39 2.95 -15.34 15.34
CA PHE A 39 3.68 -14.82 16.50
C PHE A 39 3.09 -15.26 17.84
N MET A 40 1.78 -15.54 17.92
CA MET A 40 1.16 -16.09 19.13
C MET A 40 1.48 -17.57 19.34
N ILE A 41 1.58 -18.36 18.27
CA ILE A 41 1.83 -19.81 18.34
C ILE A 41 3.33 -20.12 18.45
N SER A 42 4.15 -19.39 17.71
CA SER A 42 5.60 -19.59 17.59
C SER A 42 6.34 -18.25 17.61
N PRO A 43 6.45 -17.60 18.78
CA PRO A 43 7.17 -16.34 18.91
C PRO A 43 8.65 -16.51 18.52
N PRO A 44 9.20 -15.70 17.60
CA PRO A 44 10.63 -15.70 17.33
C PRO A 44 11.39 -15.08 18.51
N HIS A 45 12.45 -15.74 18.97
CA HIS A 45 13.24 -15.33 20.15
C HIS A 45 14.65 -14.83 19.78
N ASP A 46 15.08 -15.03 18.54
CA ASP A 46 16.40 -14.66 18.03
C ASP A 46 16.35 -14.32 16.53
N GLU A 47 17.48 -13.87 15.98
CA GLU A 47 17.59 -13.54 14.56
C GLU A 47 17.32 -14.75 13.66
N ALA A 48 17.76 -15.94 14.07
CA ALA A 48 17.61 -17.16 13.28
C ALA A 48 16.15 -17.59 13.13
N SER A 49 15.39 -17.59 14.22
CA SER A 49 13.95 -17.88 14.22
C SER A 49 13.15 -16.82 13.47
N TRP A 50 13.56 -15.55 13.54
CA TRP A 50 12.97 -14.48 12.72
C TRP A 50 13.17 -14.74 11.22
N LYS A 51 14.41 -15.00 10.80
CA LYS A 51 14.73 -15.32 9.39
C LYS A 51 13.98 -16.56 8.92
N ALA A 52 13.85 -17.59 9.75
CA ALA A 52 13.16 -18.83 9.40
C ALA A 52 11.68 -18.63 9.04
N ILE A 53 10.99 -17.67 9.68
CA ILE A 53 9.60 -17.33 9.35
C ILE A 53 9.51 -16.71 7.94
N PHE A 54 10.37 -15.73 7.66
CA PHE A 54 10.30 -14.92 6.44
C PHE A 54 11.06 -15.51 5.23
N SER A 55 11.97 -16.47 5.43
CA SER A 55 12.67 -17.17 4.34
C SER A 55 11.76 -18.16 3.62
N ASN A 56 10.66 -18.58 4.23
CA ASN A 56 9.65 -19.40 3.58
C ASN A 56 9.06 -18.67 2.36
N ARG A 57 9.10 -19.31 1.19
CA ARG A 57 8.61 -18.74 -0.08
C ARG A 57 7.20 -18.18 0.03
N TRP A 58 6.28 -18.88 0.69
CA TRP A 58 4.90 -18.45 0.84
C TRP A 58 4.77 -17.24 1.76
N MET A 59 5.47 -17.23 2.90
CA MET A 59 5.49 -16.09 3.82
C MET A 59 6.05 -14.85 3.13
N ARG A 60 7.14 -15.00 2.38
CA ARG A 60 7.75 -13.91 1.63
C ARG A 60 6.81 -13.34 0.58
N THR A 61 6.20 -14.19 -0.26
CA THR A 61 5.24 -13.73 -1.28
C THR A 61 4.03 -13.06 -0.65
N ALA A 62 3.51 -13.60 0.46
CA ALA A 62 2.40 -13.00 1.19
C ALA A 62 2.79 -11.63 1.79
N SER A 63 4.00 -11.51 2.34
CA SER A 63 4.53 -10.25 2.88
C SER A 63 4.69 -9.20 1.77
N PHE A 64 5.19 -9.60 0.60
CA PHE A 64 5.31 -8.69 -0.53
C PHE A 64 3.95 -8.25 -1.07
N LEU A 65 2.98 -9.18 -1.16
CA LEU A 65 1.61 -8.86 -1.55
C LEU A 65 0.93 -7.90 -0.55
N PHE A 66 1.16 -8.08 0.75
CA PHE A 66 0.73 -7.14 1.78
C PHE A 66 1.30 -5.74 1.54
N LEU A 67 2.62 -5.64 1.29
CA LEU A 67 3.29 -4.36 1.08
C LEU A 67 2.80 -3.65 -0.18
N VAL A 68 2.66 -4.35 -1.31
CA VAL A 68 2.08 -3.78 -2.54
C VAL A 68 0.64 -3.31 -2.29
N SER A 69 -0.14 -4.08 -1.55
CA SER A 69 -1.51 -3.69 -1.17
C SER A 69 -1.52 -2.43 -0.30
N LEU A 70 -0.63 -2.36 0.69
CA LEU A 70 -0.45 -1.20 1.55
C LEU A 70 -0.04 0.04 0.76
N PHE A 71 0.91 -0.07 -0.18
CA PHE A 71 1.36 1.08 -0.98
C PHE A 71 0.26 1.58 -1.91
N TRP A 72 -0.49 0.67 -2.53
CA TRP A 72 -1.66 1.05 -3.33
C TRP A 72 -2.75 1.70 -2.48
N HIS A 73 -3.00 1.16 -1.28
CA HIS A 73 -3.95 1.73 -0.32
C HIS A 73 -3.52 3.14 0.12
N ALA A 74 -2.24 3.31 0.44
CA ALA A 74 -1.66 4.60 0.82
C ALA A 74 -1.75 5.63 -0.30
N TRP A 75 -1.50 5.23 -1.57
CA TRP A 75 -1.58 6.14 -2.70
C TRP A 75 -2.97 6.78 -2.84
N ILE A 76 -4.03 5.95 -2.90
CA ILE A 76 -5.40 6.46 -3.07
C ILE A 76 -5.80 7.32 -1.86
N GLY A 77 -5.50 6.88 -0.64
CA GLY A 77 -5.80 7.63 0.58
C GLY A 77 -5.11 8.99 0.62
N MET A 78 -3.80 9.02 0.35
CA MET A 78 -3.02 10.25 0.37
C MET A 78 -3.41 11.19 -0.77
N ARG A 79 -3.68 10.67 -1.97
CA ARG A 79 -4.19 11.48 -3.08
C ARG A 79 -5.49 12.19 -2.69
N ASN A 80 -6.44 11.48 -2.06
CA ASN A 80 -7.71 12.06 -1.63
C ASN A 80 -7.50 13.16 -0.59
N ILE A 81 -6.70 12.90 0.46
CA ILE A 81 -6.35 13.91 1.48
C ILE A 81 -5.72 15.14 0.83
N LEU A 82 -4.77 14.95 -0.10
CA LEU A 82 -4.12 16.08 -0.79
C LEU A 82 -5.09 16.87 -1.67
N MET A 83 -6.05 16.21 -2.32
CA MET A 83 -7.08 16.90 -3.13
C MET A 83 -8.07 17.68 -2.25
N ASP A 84 -8.41 17.16 -1.07
CA ASP A 84 -9.40 17.77 -0.18
C ASP A 84 -8.82 18.94 0.63
N TYR A 85 -7.57 18.85 1.07
CA TYR A 85 -6.99 19.77 2.05
C TYR A 85 -5.88 20.69 1.51
N VAL A 86 -5.25 20.38 0.37
CA VAL A 86 -4.17 21.22 -0.19
C VAL A 86 -4.69 21.99 -1.39
N HIS A 87 -5.13 23.23 -1.18
CA HIS A 87 -5.73 24.05 -2.25
C HIS A 87 -4.74 24.55 -3.31
N PRO A 88 -3.53 25.06 -2.96
CA PRO A 88 -2.60 25.57 -3.97
C PRO A 88 -2.10 24.45 -4.89
N THR A 89 -2.41 24.57 -6.19
CA THR A 89 -2.16 23.50 -7.17
C THR A 89 -0.69 23.10 -7.27
N GLY A 90 0.24 24.06 -7.24
CA GLY A 90 1.68 23.78 -7.29
C GLY A 90 2.15 22.93 -6.12
N ILE A 91 1.71 23.27 -4.90
CA ILE A 91 2.06 22.52 -3.68
C ILE A 91 1.46 21.12 -3.72
N ARG A 92 0.16 21.02 -4.07
CA ARG A 92 -0.54 19.73 -4.16
C ARG A 92 0.14 18.77 -5.14
N LEU A 93 0.52 19.26 -6.33
CA LEU A 93 1.19 18.44 -7.34
C LEU A 93 2.57 17.98 -6.85
N THR A 94 3.37 18.88 -6.27
CA THR A 94 4.67 18.53 -5.69
C THR A 94 4.52 17.45 -4.62
N LEU A 95 3.57 17.59 -3.70
CA LEU A 95 3.32 16.59 -2.67
C LEU A 95 2.87 15.24 -3.26
N GLN A 96 2.00 15.24 -4.26
CA GLN A 96 1.60 14.01 -4.93
C GLN A 96 2.79 13.30 -5.61
N ILE A 97 3.68 14.06 -6.28
CA ILE A 97 4.90 13.51 -6.88
C ILE A 97 5.80 12.89 -5.80
N LEU A 98 6.02 13.60 -4.69
CA LEU A 98 6.83 13.08 -3.59
C LEU A 98 6.25 11.78 -3.03
N VAL A 99 4.93 11.71 -2.81
CA VAL A 99 4.25 10.49 -2.37
C VAL A 99 4.46 9.35 -3.36
N ILE A 100 4.27 9.58 -4.67
CA ILE A 100 4.49 8.55 -5.70
C ILE A 100 5.94 8.04 -5.65
N LEU A 101 6.92 8.94 -5.63
CA LEU A 101 8.33 8.57 -5.59
C LEU A 101 8.67 7.76 -4.33
N SER A 102 8.15 8.17 -3.17
CA SER A 102 8.33 7.42 -1.92
C SER A 102 7.72 6.01 -2.00
N LEU A 103 6.51 5.87 -2.53
CA LEU A 103 5.85 4.57 -2.64
C LEU A 103 6.55 3.64 -3.63
N ILE A 104 7.05 4.16 -4.75
CA ILE A 104 7.87 3.39 -5.70
C ILE A 104 9.16 2.93 -5.02
N PHE A 105 9.86 3.85 -4.34
CA PHE A 105 11.07 3.54 -3.60
C PHE A 105 10.82 2.44 -2.54
N TYR A 106 9.77 2.56 -1.73
CA TYR A 106 9.41 1.54 -0.74
C TYR A 106 9.07 0.21 -1.37
N THR A 107 8.43 0.19 -2.54
CA THR A 107 8.12 -1.05 -3.26
C THR A 107 9.40 -1.78 -3.67
N ILE A 108 10.35 -1.07 -4.28
CA ILE A 108 11.63 -1.63 -4.72
C ILE A 108 12.43 -2.11 -3.51
N TRP A 109 12.59 -1.24 -2.51
CA TRP A 109 13.37 -1.55 -1.32
C TRP A 109 12.81 -2.73 -0.53
N SER A 110 11.49 -2.85 -0.45
CA SER A 110 10.83 -4.01 0.16
C SER A 110 11.12 -5.31 -0.59
N ALA A 111 11.12 -5.28 -1.93
CA ALA A 111 11.47 -6.44 -2.73
C ALA A 111 12.93 -6.86 -2.50
N GLU A 112 13.86 -5.89 -2.47
CA GLU A 112 15.27 -6.15 -2.19
C GLU A 112 15.47 -6.82 -0.84
N ILE A 113 14.86 -6.29 0.23
CA ILE A 113 14.95 -6.87 1.58
C ILE A 113 14.41 -8.29 1.60
N LEU A 114 13.22 -8.51 1.04
CA LEU A 114 12.55 -9.81 1.08
C LEU A 114 13.29 -10.88 0.26
N TRP A 115 13.90 -10.52 -0.86
CA TRP A 115 14.68 -11.47 -1.67
C TRP A 115 16.10 -11.69 -1.15
N ALA A 116 16.71 -10.69 -0.50
CA ALA A 116 18.00 -10.86 0.17
C ALA A 116 17.95 -11.95 1.26
N LEU A 117 16.81 -12.14 1.92
CA LEU A 117 16.60 -13.17 2.93
C LEU A 117 16.67 -14.62 2.41
N GLU A 118 16.50 -14.86 1.10
CA GLU A 118 16.70 -16.21 0.51
C GLU A 118 18.15 -16.47 0.14
N MET A 119 18.93 -15.40 -0.07
CA MET A 119 20.35 -15.48 -0.46
C MET A 119 21.29 -15.52 0.74
N ALA A 120 20.77 -15.37 1.96
CA ALA A 120 21.52 -15.33 3.22
C ALA A 120 21.27 -16.60 4.06
#